data_AF-A0A921LPT9-F1
#
_entry.id   AF-A0A921LPT9-F1
#
_cell.length_a   1.000
_cell.length_b   1.000
_cell.length_c   1.000
_cell.angle_alpha   90.00
_cell.angle_beta   90.00
_cell.angle_gamma   90.00
#
_symmetry.space_group_name_H-M   'P 1'
#
loop_
_entity.id
_entity.type
_entity.pdbx_description
1 polymer ?
#
loop_
_entity_poly.entity_id
_entity_poly.type
_entity_poly.pdbx_seq_one_letter_code
_entity_poly.pdbx_strand_id
1 'polypeptide(L)'
;MALDFLILYEHTVREYESDLLLKLELERRGYSVEIRQLLDPKYLRLFRRDKPEVLVASCMYDNEAINSHVYNNIGRCNKIVNLHWEQMLSDTQEEGDWFNMNGNAKKCVQTCWGKRTALRLQAHGMEAKNTPVTGAVMMDFLRPEFTGYFLDKQALCEKFGLDPAKKLHLYISSFGYASMNDDEVAELSRMAGTDFTGFARTNRVSMTQTLDWFDRYLAEHPEVELVYRRHPSEWNSPALEELARKRPNFHVIFADSVKQWIVAADSISIWMSTAIAEVYMAGKSCHILRPVPIEHEYDPVIYKGARYVTTYEEFTAAMAENDPPFPIEREVIEGYFDPSPIPAYRRMADLLEDVYKNPPRDEPMGEGFKPHFNLLKFCALAGVHFLYRRGWEPRRVFGFCPPLANFAQRIYGYVDKAHVTPEQVAAMTDRIRPYVR
;
A
#
# COMPACT_ATOMS: atom_id res chain seq x y z
N MET A 1 17.90 24.59 12.02
CA MET A 1 18.35 23.57 12.99
C MET A 1 18.53 22.28 12.22
N ALA A 2 19.36 21.36 12.67
CA ALA A 2 19.41 20.04 12.05
C ALA A 2 18.02 19.40 12.14
N LEU A 3 17.65 18.63 11.13
CA LEU A 3 16.37 17.94 11.10
C LEU A 3 16.48 16.69 12.00
N ASP A 4 15.44 16.35 12.76
CA ASP A 4 15.49 15.13 13.57
C ASP A 4 15.15 13.92 12.69
N PHE A 5 14.08 14.02 11.90
CA PHE A 5 13.58 12.95 11.03
C PHE A 5 13.33 13.42 9.60
N LEU A 6 13.84 12.66 8.63
CA LEU A 6 13.42 12.74 7.22
C LEU A 6 12.66 11.47 6.86
N ILE A 7 11.38 11.61 6.52
CA ILE A 7 10.54 10.51 6.02
C ILE A 7 10.49 10.61 4.50
N LEU A 8 10.90 9.52 3.83
CA LEU A 8 10.83 9.40 2.38
C LEU A 8 9.64 8.53 1.97
N TYR A 9 8.82 9.06 1.06
CA TYR A 9 7.73 8.33 0.44
C TYR A 9 7.95 8.13 -1.06
N GLU A 10 7.39 7.06 -1.60
CA GLU A 10 7.37 6.75 -3.02
C GLU A 10 5.97 6.91 -3.61
N HIS A 11 4.96 6.29 -2.98
CA HIS A 11 3.59 6.27 -3.46
C HIS A 11 2.63 7.08 -2.56
N THR A 12 2.13 8.21 -3.07
CA THR A 12 1.23 9.10 -2.31
C THR A 12 0.02 8.38 -1.72
N VAL A 13 -0.68 7.57 -2.53
CA VAL A 13 -1.93 6.91 -2.13
C VAL A 13 -1.72 5.86 -1.04
N ARG A 14 -0.54 5.21 -1.02
CA ARG A 14 -0.23 4.12 -0.09
C ARG A 14 0.38 4.63 1.21
N GLU A 15 1.19 5.68 1.14
CA GLU A 15 2.14 6.02 2.20
C GLU A 15 1.82 7.37 2.86
N TYR A 16 1.45 8.39 2.07
CA TYR A 16 1.51 9.78 2.52
C TYR A 16 0.57 10.09 3.70
N GLU A 17 -0.64 9.53 3.71
CA GLU A 17 -1.60 9.72 4.82
C GLU A 17 -1.05 9.17 6.14
N SER A 18 -0.36 8.02 6.09
CA SER A 18 0.24 7.36 7.26
C SER A 18 1.54 8.04 7.70
N ASP A 19 2.36 8.47 6.74
CA ASP A 19 3.58 9.25 7.01
C ASP A 19 3.24 10.59 7.66
N LEU A 20 2.14 11.22 7.23
CA LEU A 20 1.66 12.46 7.83
C LEU A 20 1.15 12.25 9.26
N LEU A 21 0.43 11.15 9.52
CA LEU A 21 0.05 10.78 10.89
C LEU A 21 1.29 10.62 11.79
N LEU A 22 2.32 9.91 11.31
CA LEU A 22 3.56 9.72 12.04
C LEU A 22 4.31 11.05 12.27
N LYS A 23 4.38 11.90 11.25
CA LYS A 23 4.96 13.24 11.34
C LYS A 23 4.28 14.08 12.41
N LEU A 24 2.94 14.10 12.43
CA LEU A 24 2.20 14.89 13.41
C LEU A 24 2.43 14.40 14.84
N GLU A 25 2.53 13.09 15.05
CA GLU A 25 2.85 12.54 16.37
C GLU A 25 4.27 12.89 16.83
N LEU A 26 5.26 12.81 15.95
CA LEU A 26 6.64 13.21 16.25
C LEU A 26 6.76 14.71 16.52
N GLU A 27 6.06 15.55 15.75
CA GLU A 27 6.02 17.00 15.98
C GLU A 27 5.35 17.35 17.31
N ARG A 28 4.27 16.63 17.68
CA ARG A 28 3.62 16.76 18.99
C ARG A 28 4.60 16.45 20.14
N ARG A 29 5.54 15.53 19.94
CA ARG A 29 6.62 15.19 20.89
C ARG A 29 7.80 16.18 20.86
N GLY A 30 7.77 17.18 19.99
CA GLY A 30 8.79 18.24 19.92
C GLY A 30 9.91 18.00 18.90
N TYR A 31 9.76 17.03 18.00
CA TYR A 31 10.74 16.75 16.95
C TYR A 31 10.48 17.53 15.67
N SER A 32 11.56 17.89 14.98
CA SER A 32 11.52 18.45 13.64
C SER A 32 11.47 17.32 12.59
N VAL A 33 10.43 17.34 11.76
CA VAL A 33 10.18 16.27 10.78
C VAL A 33 9.92 16.85 9.40
N GLU A 34 10.48 16.24 8.36
CA GLU A 34 10.20 16.58 6.98
C GLU A 34 9.79 15.33 6.19
N ILE A 35 8.72 15.42 5.40
CA ILE A 35 8.32 14.38 4.46
C ILE A 35 8.77 14.82 3.07
N ARG A 36 9.43 13.93 2.33
CA ARG A 36 9.93 14.18 0.97
C ARG A 36 9.65 13.01 0.05
N GLN A 37 9.41 13.31 -1.22
CA GLN A 37 9.29 12.27 -2.22
C GLN A 37 10.69 11.77 -2.61
N LEU A 38 10.87 10.46 -2.76
CA LEU A 38 12.18 9.84 -3.04
C LEU A 38 12.91 10.41 -4.28
N LEU A 39 12.16 10.83 -5.29
CA LEU A 39 12.58 11.44 -6.55
C LEU A 39 12.46 12.97 -6.54
N ASP A 40 12.27 13.62 -5.39
CA ASP A 40 12.44 15.06 -5.27
C ASP A 40 13.86 15.50 -5.66
N PRO A 41 14.04 16.78 -6.05
CA PRO A 41 15.37 17.35 -6.27
C PRO A 41 16.24 17.14 -5.04
N LYS A 42 17.52 16.84 -5.25
CA LYS A 42 18.42 16.59 -4.13
C LYS A 42 18.86 17.90 -3.49
N TYR A 43 18.46 18.10 -2.23
CA TYR A 43 18.67 19.35 -1.52
C TYR A 43 20.00 19.35 -0.78
N LEU A 44 20.96 20.18 -1.22
CA LEU A 44 22.28 20.31 -0.60
C LEU A 44 22.24 20.63 0.91
N ARG A 45 21.18 21.29 1.39
CA ARG A 45 21.00 21.57 2.82
C ARG A 45 20.90 20.29 3.67
N LEU A 46 20.33 19.21 3.11
CA LEU A 46 20.18 17.91 3.79
C LEU A 46 21.49 17.10 3.85
N PHE A 47 22.54 17.54 3.14
CA PHE A 47 23.90 17.01 3.31
C PHE A 47 24.72 17.82 4.32
N ARG A 48 24.19 18.94 4.82
CA ARG A 48 24.91 19.93 5.63
C ARG A 48 24.06 20.40 6.81
N ARG A 49 23.55 21.63 6.73
CA ARG A 49 22.89 22.36 7.83
C ARG A 49 21.65 21.65 8.38
N ASP A 50 20.89 21.01 7.50
CA ASP A 50 19.60 20.38 7.81
C ASP A 50 19.69 18.86 7.66
N LYS A 51 20.90 18.29 7.78
CA LYS A 51 21.07 16.84 7.69
C LYS A 51 20.24 16.15 8.77
N PRO A 52 19.38 15.19 8.42
CA PRO A 52 18.58 14.48 9.40
C PRO A 52 19.43 13.53 10.24
N GLU A 53 19.07 13.38 11.51
CA GLU A 53 19.66 12.37 12.39
C GLU A 53 19.13 10.96 12.05
N VAL A 54 17.84 10.83 11.73
CA VAL A 54 17.18 9.57 11.35
C VAL A 54 16.53 9.71 9.98
N LEU A 55 16.76 8.71 9.11
CA LEU A 55 16.04 8.59 7.85
C LEU A 55 15.06 7.42 7.91
N VAL A 56 13.81 7.71 7.59
CA VAL A 56 12.72 6.75 7.47
C VAL A 56 12.39 6.55 5.99
N ALA A 57 12.36 5.31 5.53
CA ALA A 57 12.14 4.96 4.13
C ALA A 57 10.94 4.01 3.96
N SER A 58 10.36 4.03 2.77
CA SER A 58 9.25 3.18 2.36
C SER A 58 9.68 1.73 2.04
N CYS A 59 10.87 1.58 1.45
CA CYS A 59 11.46 0.29 1.12
C CYS A 59 13.00 0.32 1.28
N MET A 60 13.59 -0.81 1.68
CA MET A 60 15.03 -0.93 1.94
C MET A 60 15.48 -2.39 1.87
N TYR A 61 15.56 -2.94 0.65
CA TYR A 61 15.83 -4.38 0.44
C TYR A 61 17.31 -4.72 0.27
N ASP A 62 18.16 -3.80 -0.19
CA ASP A 62 19.57 -4.10 -0.48
C ASP A 62 20.51 -2.87 -0.37
N ASN A 63 21.78 -3.06 -0.73
CA ASN A 63 22.77 -1.98 -0.76
C ASN A 63 22.45 -0.89 -1.79
N GLU A 64 21.77 -1.21 -2.89
CA GLU A 64 21.39 -0.21 -3.90
C GLU A 64 20.26 0.67 -3.36
N ALA A 65 19.31 0.10 -2.64
CA ALA A 65 18.29 0.84 -1.90
C ALA A 65 18.94 1.80 -0.88
N ILE A 66 19.91 1.32 -0.07
CA ILE A 66 20.65 2.19 0.87
C ILE A 66 21.33 3.35 0.13
N ASN A 67 22.00 3.05 -1.00
CA ASN A 67 22.68 4.08 -1.76
C ASN A 67 21.69 5.09 -2.39
N SER A 68 20.63 4.60 -3.01
CA SER A 68 19.64 5.41 -3.73
C SER A 68 18.74 6.22 -2.80
N HIS A 69 18.31 5.65 -1.67
CA HIS A 69 17.33 6.24 -0.76
C HIS A 69 18.00 7.07 0.34
N VAL A 70 19.17 6.63 0.84
CA VAL A 70 19.85 7.32 1.95
C VAL A 70 21.02 8.14 1.44
N TYR A 71 22.06 7.48 0.91
CA TYR A 71 23.31 8.16 0.57
C TYR A 71 23.13 9.28 -0.46
N ASN A 72 22.33 9.05 -1.50
CA ASN A 72 22.06 10.04 -2.54
C ASN A 72 21.08 11.16 -2.11
N ASN A 73 20.41 11.05 -0.96
CA ASN A 73 19.53 12.10 -0.43
C ASN A 73 20.19 12.92 0.70
N ILE A 74 20.99 12.29 1.55
CA ILE A 74 21.52 12.92 2.78
C ILE A 74 22.99 12.59 3.10
N GLY A 75 23.66 11.79 2.26
CA GLY A 75 25.00 11.27 2.53
C GLY A 75 24.99 10.15 3.57
N ARG A 76 26.11 9.97 4.29
CA ARG A 76 26.24 8.87 5.26
C ARG A 76 25.29 9.04 6.45
N CYS A 77 24.50 8.02 6.73
CA CYS A 77 23.62 7.91 7.90
C CYS A 77 23.48 6.44 8.31
N ASN A 78 23.64 6.13 9.61
CA ASN A 78 23.51 4.77 10.15
C ASN A 78 22.17 4.54 10.85
N LYS A 79 21.38 5.59 11.11
CA LYS A 79 20.04 5.51 11.69
C LYS A 79 19.01 5.45 10.58
N ILE A 80 18.84 4.26 10.01
CA ILE A 80 17.94 3.98 8.89
C ILE A 80 16.81 3.09 9.39
N VAL A 81 15.57 3.57 9.24
CA VAL A 81 14.35 2.83 9.57
C VAL A 81 13.54 2.61 8.31
N ASN A 82 13.19 1.35 8.02
CA ASN A 82 12.33 0.99 6.91
C ASN A 82 10.92 0.69 7.44
N LEU A 83 9.93 1.43 6.94
CA LEU A 83 8.51 1.17 7.22
C LEU A 83 8.03 -0.14 6.57
N HIS A 84 8.77 -0.63 5.56
CA HIS A 84 8.59 -1.95 4.96
C HIS A 84 7.12 -2.16 4.54
N TRP A 85 6.68 -1.36 3.56
CA TRP A 85 5.26 -1.30 3.20
C TRP A 85 4.70 -2.58 2.58
N GLU A 86 5.53 -3.53 2.14
CA GLU A 86 5.12 -4.79 1.53
C GLU A 86 5.50 -6.00 2.41
N GLN A 87 4.51 -6.60 3.09
CA GLN A 87 4.73 -7.73 4.01
C GLN A 87 3.75 -8.88 3.82
N MET A 88 2.79 -8.75 2.90
CA MET A 88 1.74 -9.73 2.64
C MET A 88 2.09 -10.54 1.41
N LEU A 89 2.69 -11.71 1.63
CA LEU A 89 3.38 -12.48 0.60
C LEU A 89 2.79 -13.89 0.47
N SER A 90 2.97 -14.54 -0.66
CA SER A 90 2.79 -16.00 -0.80
C SER A 90 3.95 -16.76 -0.14
N ASP A 91 3.81 -18.07 0.05
CA ASP A 91 4.86 -18.89 0.66
C ASP A 91 6.14 -18.89 -0.20
N THR A 92 5.98 -18.99 -1.52
CA THR A 92 7.06 -18.88 -2.51
C THR A 92 7.79 -17.53 -2.40
N GLN A 93 7.05 -16.45 -2.16
CA GLN A 93 7.62 -15.12 -1.96
C GLN A 93 8.30 -14.95 -0.60
N GLU A 94 7.77 -15.59 0.46
CA GLU A 94 8.39 -15.59 1.79
C GLU A 94 9.73 -16.33 1.80
N GLU A 95 9.83 -17.43 1.04
CA GLU A 95 11.05 -18.24 0.87
C GLU A 95 12.08 -17.59 -0.09
N GLY A 96 11.63 -16.78 -1.04
CA GLY A 96 12.49 -16.16 -2.05
C GLY A 96 13.29 -14.96 -1.55
N ASP A 97 14.43 -14.68 -2.20
CA ASP A 97 15.31 -13.57 -1.81
C ASP A 97 14.72 -12.18 -2.10
N TRP A 98 13.77 -12.06 -3.03
CA TRP A 98 13.29 -10.77 -3.53
C TRP A 98 12.59 -9.92 -2.48
N PHE A 99 11.77 -10.54 -1.62
CA PHE A 99 11.03 -9.87 -0.55
C PHE A 99 11.72 -9.98 0.81
N ASN A 100 12.98 -10.41 0.81
CA ASN A 100 13.83 -10.49 1.99
C ASN A 100 14.99 -9.49 1.87
N MET A 101 15.59 -9.16 3.02
CA MET A 101 16.64 -8.14 3.07
C MET A 101 17.99 -8.75 2.69
N ASN A 102 18.76 -8.06 1.86
CA ASN A 102 20.06 -8.50 1.36
C ASN A 102 21.19 -7.53 1.71
N GLY A 103 22.41 -8.06 1.83
CA GLY A 103 23.60 -7.27 2.17
C GLY A 103 23.42 -6.45 3.45
N ASN A 104 23.79 -5.17 3.41
CA ASN A 104 23.71 -4.30 4.58
C ASN A 104 22.28 -3.82 4.89
N ALA A 105 21.28 -4.12 4.06
CA ALA A 105 19.88 -3.82 4.41
C ALA A 105 19.42 -4.61 5.65
N LYS A 106 20.04 -5.77 5.94
CA LYS A 106 19.82 -6.54 7.19
C LYS A 106 20.25 -5.77 8.46
N LYS A 107 21.10 -4.75 8.31
CA LYS A 107 21.61 -3.88 9.39
C LYS A 107 20.74 -2.64 9.60
N CYS A 108 19.79 -2.35 8.72
CA CYS A 108 18.79 -1.30 8.94
C CYS A 108 17.72 -1.80 9.93
N VAL A 109 16.99 -0.88 10.57
CA VAL A 109 15.81 -1.23 11.37
C VAL A 109 14.65 -1.52 10.43
N GLN A 110 14.19 -2.77 10.38
CA GLN A 110 13.11 -3.25 9.52
C GLN A 110 11.84 -3.45 10.34
N THR A 111 10.91 -2.52 10.22
CA THR A 111 9.68 -2.57 11.02
C THR A 111 8.75 -3.68 10.54
N CYS A 112 8.12 -4.37 11.49
CA CYS A 112 7.25 -5.51 11.23
C CYS A 112 5.82 -5.19 11.66
N TRP A 113 4.84 -5.48 10.81
CA TRP A 113 3.44 -5.33 11.15
C TRP A 113 2.99 -6.34 12.21
N GLY A 114 3.59 -7.52 12.22
CA GLY A 114 3.28 -8.59 13.17
C GLY A 114 4.48 -9.50 13.45
N LYS A 115 4.31 -10.39 14.42
CA LYS A 115 5.37 -11.31 14.88
C LYS A 115 5.81 -12.30 13.80
N ARG A 116 4.90 -12.74 12.93
CA ARG A 116 5.23 -13.68 11.83
C ARG A 116 6.22 -13.05 10.86
N THR A 117 6.03 -11.78 10.47
CA THR A 117 7.01 -11.05 9.64
C THR A 117 8.37 -10.94 10.33
N ALA A 118 8.40 -10.61 11.63
CA ALA A 118 9.65 -10.51 12.37
C ALA A 118 10.41 -11.85 12.40
N LEU A 119 9.71 -12.95 12.69
CA LEU A 119 10.28 -14.30 12.68
C LEU A 119 10.78 -14.71 11.28
N ARG A 120 10.02 -14.40 10.22
CA ARG A 120 10.44 -14.64 8.83
C ARG A 120 11.75 -13.92 8.51
N LEU A 121 11.84 -12.62 8.83
CA LEU A 121 13.04 -11.84 8.57
C LEU A 121 14.24 -12.36 9.37
N GLN A 122 14.03 -12.78 10.62
CA GLN A 122 15.06 -13.40 11.46
C GLN A 122 15.54 -14.74 10.89
N ALA A 123 14.63 -15.57 10.39
CA ALA A 123 14.97 -16.82 9.70
C ALA A 123 15.83 -16.57 8.44
N HIS A 124 15.67 -15.41 7.80
CA HIS A 124 16.49 -14.95 6.69
C HIS A 124 17.75 -14.17 7.11
N GLY A 125 18.20 -14.35 8.36
CA GLY A 125 19.50 -13.88 8.83
C GLY A 125 19.52 -12.44 9.34
N MET A 126 18.36 -11.86 9.65
CA MET A 126 18.31 -10.60 10.39
C MET A 126 18.43 -10.80 11.90
N GLU A 127 19.08 -9.88 12.59
CA GLU A 127 19.10 -9.86 14.05
C GLU A 127 17.76 -9.36 14.62
N ALA A 128 17.35 -9.89 15.78
CA ALA A 128 16.11 -9.51 16.46
C ALA A 128 16.05 -8.00 16.79
N LYS A 129 17.20 -7.39 17.14
CA LYS A 129 17.32 -5.94 17.41
C LYS A 129 16.91 -5.07 16.20
N ASN A 130 16.97 -5.63 14.99
CA ASN A 130 16.66 -4.93 13.74
C ASN A 130 15.27 -5.29 13.17
N THR A 131 14.46 -6.09 13.88
CA THR A 131 13.12 -6.53 13.43
C THR A 131 12.01 -6.21 14.44
N PRO A 132 11.87 -4.94 14.90
CA PRO A 132 10.86 -4.58 15.88
C PRO A 132 9.44 -4.72 15.31
N VAL A 133 8.54 -5.28 16.11
CA VAL A 133 7.09 -5.32 15.81
C VAL A 133 6.47 -4.01 16.28
N THR A 134 5.95 -3.22 15.34
CA THR A 134 5.34 -1.90 15.61
C THR A 134 3.87 -1.83 15.22
N GLY A 135 3.39 -2.82 14.45
CA GLY A 135 2.07 -2.74 13.83
C GLY A 135 2.11 -2.01 12.48
N ALA A 136 0.95 -1.96 11.84
CA ALA A 136 0.76 -1.37 10.53
C ALA A 136 0.12 0.02 10.68
N VAL A 137 0.89 1.11 10.52
CA VAL A 137 0.42 2.50 10.77
C VAL A 137 -0.84 2.85 9.98
N MET A 138 -0.93 2.38 8.73
CA MET A 138 -2.11 2.57 7.90
C MET A 138 -3.38 1.93 8.48
N MET A 139 -3.28 0.94 9.36
CA MET A 139 -4.45 0.31 9.99
C MET A 139 -5.01 1.16 11.13
N ASP A 140 -4.27 2.14 11.66
CA ASP A 140 -4.74 2.94 12.78
C ASP A 140 -5.98 3.75 12.47
N PHE A 141 -6.16 4.18 11.20
CA PHE A 141 -7.35 4.90 10.74
C PHE A 141 -8.66 4.12 10.90
N LEU A 142 -8.59 2.80 11.09
CA LEU A 142 -9.75 1.93 11.29
C LEU A 142 -10.05 1.67 12.77
N ARG A 143 -9.19 2.14 13.67
CA ARG A 143 -9.34 1.89 15.09
C ARG A 143 -10.41 2.79 15.72
N PRO A 144 -10.95 2.42 16.90
CA PRO A 144 -11.92 3.24 17.61
C PRO A 144 -11.44 4.68 17.86
N GLU A 145 -10.14 4.89 18.09
CA GLU A 145 -9.54 6.22 18.28
C GLU A 145 -9.73 7.15 17.06
N PHE A 146 -9.97 6.61 15.87
CA PHE A 146 -10.22 7.33 14.61
C PHE A 146 -11.70 7.35 14.20
N THR A 147 -12.63 7.10 15.12
CA THR A 147 -14.06 7.18 14.84
C THR A 147 -14.44 8.58 14.35
N GLY A 148 -15.15 8.64 13.21
CA GLY A 148 -15.48 9.89 12.51
C GLY A 148 -14.45 10.34 11.45
N TYR A 149 -13.35 9.59 11.27
CA TYR A 149 -12.35 9.91 10.25
C TYR A 149 -12.84 9.65 8.82
N PHE A 150 -13.63 8.58 8.66
CA PHE A 150 -14.31 8.21 7.42
C PHE A 150 -15.78 8.61 7.48
N LEU A 151 -16.38 8.88 6.32
CA LEU A 151 -17.82 9.11 6.18
C LEU A 151 -18.58 7.86 6.64
N ASP A 152 -19.75 8.06 7.24
CA ASP A 152 -20.68 6.98 7.48
C ASP A 152 -21.38 6.54 6.18
N LYS A 153 -22.18 5.47 6.26
CA LYS A 153 -22.94 4.93 5.13
C LYS A 153 -23.84 5.99 4.49
N GLN A 154 -24.54 6.79 5.30
CA GLN A 154 -25.49 7.76 4.78
C GLN A 154 -24.78 8.81 3.94
N ALA A 155 -23.77 9.47 4.50
CA ALA A 155 -23.01 10.50 3.80
C ALA A 155 -22.26 9.94 2.58
N LEU A 156 -21.75 8.70 2.66
CA LEU A 156 -21.09 8.05 1.52
C LEU A 156 -22.08 7.72 0.39
N CYS A 157 -23.25 7.16 0.71
CA CYS A 157 -24.29 6.87 -0.28
C CYS A 157 -24.78 8.16 -0.94
N GLU A 158 -25.06 9.22 -0.16
CA GLU A 158 -25.46 10.53 -0.68
C GLU A 158 -24.41 11.11 -1.64
N LYS A 159 -23.12 11.02 -1.29
CA LYS A 159 -22.00 11.49 -2.14
C LYS A 159 -21.97 10.80 -3.51
N PHE A 160 -22.32 9.52 -3.57
CA PHE A 160 -22.24 8.71 -4.80
C PHE A 160 -23.60 8.43 -5.46
N GLY A 161 -24.69 9.01 -4.95
CA GLY A 161 -26.03 8.81 -5.50
C GLY A 161 -26.59 7.40 -5.28
N LEU A 162 -26.12 6.70 -4.25
CA LEU A 162 -26.63 5.39 -3.84
C LEU A 162 -27.79 5.57 -2.86
N ASP A 163 -28.67 4.56 -2.75
CA ASP A 163 -29.75 4.58 -1.77
C ASP A 163 -29.25 4.13 -0.38
N PRO A 164 -29.19 5.03 0.64
CA PRO A 164 -28.71 4.67 1.98
C PRO A 164 -29.64 3.72 2.73
N ALA A 165 -30.91 3.57 2.31
CA ALA A 165 -31.87 2.65 2.93
C ALA A 165 -31.65 1.19 2.51
N LYS A 166 -30.98 0.97 1.37
CA LYS A 166 -30.65 -0.36 0.85
C LYS A 166 -29.41 -0.95 1.51
N LYS A 167 -29.24 -2.27 1.42
CA LYS A 167 -28.03 -2.95 1.88
C LYS A 167 -26.88 -2.57 0.96
N LEU A 168 -25.84 -1.95 1.49
CA LEU A 168 -24.62 -1.62 0.77
C LEU A 168 -23.66 -2.81 0.83
N HIS A 169 -23.57 -3.56 -0.26
CA HIS A 169 -22.59 -4.64 -0.42
C HIS A 169 -21.32 -4.11 -1.09
N LEU A 170 -20.18 -4.27 -0.44
CA LEU A 170 -18.88 -3.94 -1.02
C LEU A 170 -18.21 -5.21 -1.57
N TYR A 171 -17.86 -5.20 -2.84
CA TYR A 171 -16.94 -6.18 -3.40
C TYR A 171 -15.55 -5.57 -3.62
N ILE A 172 -14.55 -6.12 -2.94
CA ILE A 172 -13.15 -5.73 -3.08
C ILE A 172 -12.49 -6.65 -4.11
N SER A 173 -12.30 -6.12 -5.31
CA SER A 173 -11.72 -6.85 -6.43
C SER A 173 -10.19 -6.83 -6.42
N SER A 174 -9.58 -7.83 -7.06
CA SER A 174 -8.14 -7.87 -7.34
C SER A 174 -7.80 -8.49 -8.69
N PHE A 175 -8.68 -8.35 -9.69
CA PHE A 175 -8.51 -8.96 -11.02
C PHE A 175 -7.56 -8.19 -11.94
N GLY A 176 -6.38 -7.79 -11.45
CA GLY A 176 -5.44 -6.95 -12.18
C GLY A 176 -4.97 -7.53 -13.53
N TYR A 177 -4.94 -8.85 -13.66
CA TYR A 177 -4.54 -9.52 -14.90
C TYR A 177 -5.72 -9.79 -15.85
N ALA A 178 -6.96 -9.66 -15.39
CA ALA A 178 -8.13 -9.94 -16.22
C ALA A 178 -8.28 -8.94 -17.38
N SER A 179 -7.82 -7.71 -17.18
CA SER A 179 -7.83 -6.65 -18.21
C SER A 179 -6.63 -6.69 -19.16
N MET A 180 -5.61 -7.52 -18.89
CA MET A 180 -4.41 -7.61 -19.74
C MET A 180 -4.66 -8.55 -20.91
N ASN A 181 -4.19 -8.18 -22.10
CA ASN A 181 -4.16 -9.09 -23.25
C ASN A 181 -2.96 -10.05 -23.18
N ASP A 182 -2.91 -11.06 -24.05
CA ASP A 182 -1.88 -12.10 -23.99
C ASP A 182 -0.48 -11.57 -24.30
N ASP A 183 -0.34 -10.53 -25.14
CA ASP A 183 0.95 -9.88 -25.42
C ASP A 183 1.47 -9.12 -24.20
N GLU A 184 0.59 -8.41 -23.48
CA GLU A 184 0.92 -7.72 -22.23
C GLU A 184 1.35 -8.69 -21.13
N VAL A 185 0.66 -9.83 -21.02
CA VAL A 185 1.03 -10.91 -20.09
C VAL A 185 2.39 -11.51 -20.47
N ALA A 186 2.64 -11.76 -21.76
CA ALA A 186 3.92 -12.28 -22.23
C ALA A 186 5.08 -11.29 -21.98
N GLU A 187 4.86 -10.00 -22.21
CA GLU A 187 5.84 -8.96 -21.92
C GLU A 187 6.15 -8.87 -20.43
N LEU A 188 5.12 -8.82 -19.59
CA LEU A 188 5.28 -8.81 -18.13
C LEU A 188 6.02 -10.06 -17.64
N SER A 189 5.68 -11.23 -18.19
CA SER A 189 6.32 -12.49 -17.84
C SER A 189 7.82 -12.49 -18.17
N ARG A 190 8.18 -11.97 -19.35
CA ARG A 190 9.58 -11.80 -19.77
C ARG A 190 10.32 -10.78 -18.89
N MET A 191 9.68 -9.68 -18.50
CA MET A 191 10.28 -8.66 -17.64
C MET A 191 10.52 -9.16 -16.21
N ALA A 192 9.58 -9.95 -15.67
CA ALA A 192 9.68 -10.51 -14.33
C ALA A 192 10.51 -11.80 -14.28
N GLY A 193 10.75 -12.46 -15.42
CA GLY A 193 11.37 -13.79 -15.46
C GLY A 193 10.48 -14.89 -14.87
N THR A 194 9.16 -14.71 -14.87
CA THR A 194 8.17 -15.63 -14.29
C THR A 194 6.96 -15.72 -15.24
N ASP A 195 6.44 -16.91 -15.50
CA ASP A 195 5.27 -17.08 -16.37
C ASP A 195 3.96 -16.78 -15.63
N PHE A 196 3.30 -15.69 -16.01
CA PHE A 196 2.01 -15.28 -15.44
C PHE A 196 0.78 -15.76 -16.25
N THR A 197 0.97 -16.59 -17.28
CA THR A 197 -0.13 -17.03 -18.15
C THR A 197 -1.22 -17.77 -17.37
N GLY A 198 -0.83 -18.65 -16.45
CA GLY A 198 -1.75 -19.36 -15.56
C GLY A 198 -2.56 -18.40 -14.69
N PHE A 199 -1.86 -17.49 -14.00
CA PHE A 199 -2.51 -16.51 -13.12
C PHE A 199 -3.46 -15.57 -13.88
N ALA A 200 -3.08 -15.13 -15.08
CA ALA A 200 -3.93 -14.32 -15.94
C ALA A 200 -5.22 -15.07 -16.33
N ARG A 201 -5.11 -16.36 -16.67
CA ARG A 201 -6.28 -17.20 -16.91
C ARG A 201 -7.17 -17.30 -15.68
N THR A 202 -6.58 -17.55 -14.50
CA THR A 202 -7.31 -17.65 -13.23
C THR A 202 -8.05 -16.35 -12.90
N ASN A 203 -7.42 -15.19 -13.12
CA ASN A 203 -8.05 -13.87 -12.99
C ASN A 203 -9.26 -13.73 -13.93
N ARG A 204 -9.09 -14.04 -15.22
CA ARG A 204 -10.15 -13.90 -16.25
C ARG A 204 -11.36 -14.79 -15.94
N VAL A 205 -11.13 -16.07 -15.62
CA VAL A 205 -12.22 -17.02 -15.32
C VAL A 205 -12.92 -16.64 -14.01
N SER A 206 -12.15 -16.29 -12.97
CA SER A 206 -12.72 -15.88 -11.68
C SER A 206 -13.57 -14.62 -11.81
N MET A 207 -13.10 -13.63 -12.58
CA MET A 207 -13.87 -12.40 -12.83
C MET A 207 -15.18 -12.71 -13.53
N THR A 208 -15.16 -13.50 -14.61
CA THR A 208 -16.36 -13.89 -15.34
C THR A 208 -17.39 -14.58 -14.45
N GLN A 209 -16.96 -15.56 -13.64
CA GLN A 209 -17.89 -16.26 -12.74
C GLN A 209 -18.42 -15.35 -11.63
N THR A 210 -17.57 -14.49 -11.06
CA THR A 210 -17.99 -13.54 -10.03
C THR A 210 -19.04 -12.55 -10.57
N LEU A 211 -18.84 -12.04 -11.79
CA LEU A 211 -19.81 -11.14 -12.43
C LEU A 211 -21.13 -11.85 -12.79
N ASP A 212 -21.08 -13.13 -13.18
CA ASP A 212 -22.29 -13.95 -13.36
C ASP A 212 -23.07 -14.10 -12.04
N TRP A 213 -22.37 -14.36 -10.94
CA TRP A 213 -23.00 -14.45 -9.62
C TRP A 213 -23.67 -13.13 -9.22
N PHE A 214 -22.99 -11.99 -9.45
CA PHE A 214 -23.58 -10.67 -9.18
C PHE A 214 -24.78 -10.37 -10.06
N ASP A 215 -24.71 -10.70 -11.36
CA ASP A 215 -25.83 -10.50 -12.28
C ASP A 215 -27.08 -11.28 -11.86
N ARG A 216 -26.92 -12.56 -11.49
CA ARG A 216 -28.01 -13.43 -11.05
C ARG A 216 -28.59 -12.95 -9.72
N TYR A 217 -27.73 -12.66 -8.74
CA TYR A 217 -28.17 -12.23 -7.42
C TYR A 217 -28.88 -10.87 -7.47
N LEU A 218 -28.32 -9.86 -8.14
CA LEU A 218 -28.92 -8.53 -8.20
C LEU A 218 -30.22 -8.49 -9.03
N ALA A 219 -30.49 -9.52 -9.84
CA ALA A 219 -31.79 -9.70 -10.49
C ALA A 219 -32.93 -9.93 -9.50
N GLU A 220 -32.63 -10.62 -8.40
CA GLU A 220 -33.60 -11.06 -7.40
C GLU A 220 -33.59 -10.14 -6.16
N HIS A 221 -32.56 -9.30 -6.02
CA HIS A 221 -32.29 -8.46 -4.84
C HIS A 221 -32.19 -6.96 -5.16
N PRO A 222 -33.29 -6.29 -5.56
CA PRO A 222 -33.30 -4.84 -5.84
C PRO A 222 -33.04 -3.95 -4.61
N GLU A 223 -33.16 -4.52 -3.40
CA GLU A 223 -32.87 -3.90 -2.10
C GLU A 223 -31.37 -3.84 -1.75
N VAL A 224 -30.50 -4.35 -2.61
CA VAL A 224 -29.04 -4.33 -2.44
C VAL A 224 -28.42 -3.34 -3.43
N GLU A 225 -27.55 -2.46 -2.95
CA GLU A 225 -26.60 -1.70 -3.77
C GLU A 225 -25.24 -2.39 -3.70
N LEU A 226 -24.76 -2.92 -4.82
CA LEU A 226 -23.44 -3.56 -4.89
C LEU A 226 -22.41 -2.60 -5.47
N VAL A 227 -21.41 -2.25 -4.67
CA VAL A 227 -20.26 -1.45 -5.09
C VAL A 227 -19.08 -2.37 -5.39
N TYR A 228 -18.76 -2.50 -6.67
CA TYR A 228 -17.57 -3.17 -7.17
C TYR A 228 -16.38 -2.20 -7.14
N ARG A 229 -15.43 -2.46 -6.24
CA ARG A 229 -14.24 -1.62 -6.04
C ARG A 229 -13.01 -2.30 -6.63
N ARG A 230 -12.58 -1.80 -7.79
CA ARG A 230 -11.39 -2.27 -8.53
C ARG A 230 -10.10 -2.09 -7.73
N HIS A 231 -9.14 -3.00 -7.91
CA HIS A 231 -7.77 -2.76 -7.47
C HIS A 231 -7.14 -1.60 -8.28
N PRO A 232 -6.20 -0.81 -7.74
CA PRO A 232 -5.55 0.26 -8.51
C PRO A 232 -4.87 -0.20 -9.82
N SER A 233 -4.45 -1.47 -9.87
CA SER A 233 -3.88 -2.10 -11.08
C SER A 233 -4.93 -2.73 -12.01
N GLU A 234 -6.21 -2.77 -11.61
CA GLU A 234 -7.31 -3.33 -12.41
C GLU A 234 -7.95 -2.21 -13.24
N TRP A 235 -7.82 -2.34 -14.56
CA TRP A 235 -8.40 -1.39 -15.50
C TRP A 235 -9.90 -1.61 -15.64
N ASN A 236 -10.60 -0.59 -16.17
CA ASN A 236 -12.02 -0.79 -16.47
C ASN A 236 -12.16 -1.82 -17.59
N SER A 237 -13.23 -2.61 -17.58
CA SER A 237 -13.44 -3.64 -18.59
C SER A 237 -14.85 -3.54 -19.19
N PRO A 238 -15.03 -3.97 -20.46
CA PRO A 238 -16.35 -4.02 -21.09
C PRO A 238 -17.38 -4.83 -20.30
N ALA A 239 -16.94 -5.91 -19.62
CA ALA A 239 -17.81 -6.75 -18.80
C ALA A 239 -18.39 -6.00 -17.59
N LEU A 240 -17.59 -5.14 -16.95
CA LEU A 240 -18.05 -4.29 -15.86
C LEU A 240 -19.07 -3.24 -16.35
N GLU A 241 -18.78 -2.61 -17.49
CA GLU A 241 -19.68 -1.62 -18.10
C GLU A 241 -21.00 -2.24 -18.55
N GLU A 242 -20.96 -3.47 -19.08
CA GLU A 242 -22.15 -4.22 -19.48
C GLU A 242 -23.03 -4.55 -18.26
N LEU A 243 -22.43 -5.07 -17.19
CA LEU A 243 -23.18 -5.40 -15.98
C LEU A 243 -23.78 -4.15 -15.33
N ALA A 244 -23.03 -3.06 -15.23
CA ALA A 244 -23.54 -1.78 -14.71
C ALA A 244 -24.69 -1.21 -15.55
N ARG A 245 -24.68 -1.42 -16.87
CA ARG A 245 -25.80 -1.04 -17.75
C ARG A 245 -27.03 -1.94 -17.56
N LYS A 246 -26.81 -3.23 -17.28
CA LYS A 246 -27.85 -4.24 -17.10
C LYS A 246 -28.52 -4.15 -15.73
N ARG A 247 -27.76 -3.81 -14.68
CA ARG A 247 -28.21 -3.81 -13.28
C ARG A 247 -28.07 -2.40 -12.69
N PRO A 248 -29.16 -1.67 -12.46
CA PRO A 248 -29.09 -0.30 -11.93
C PRO A 248 -28.55 -0.22 -10.49
N ASN A 249 -28.50 -1.35 -9.80
CA ASN A 249 -27.98 -1.52 -8.44
C ASN A 249 -26.58 -2.16 -8.39
N PHE A 250 -25.87 -2.21 -9.53
CA PHE A 250 -24.46 -2.57 -9.63
C PHE A 250 -23.63 -1.33 -9.99
N HIS A 251 -22.67 -0.98 -9.15
CA HIS A 251 -21.89 0.25 -9.27
C HIS A 251 -20.40 -0.04 -9.31
N VAL A 252 -19.69 0.51 -10.28
CA VAL A 252 -18.23 0.43 -10.35
C VAL A 252 -17.65 1.75 -9.87
N ILE A 253 -17.22 1.80 -8.60
CA ILE A 253 -16.75 3.05 -7.98
C ILE A 253 -15.29 2.89 -7.55
N PHE A 254 -14.43 3.77 -8.08
CA PHE A 254 -13.00 3.79 -7.75
C PHE A 254 -12.61 4.87 -6.74
N ALA A 255 -13.44 5.92 -6.62
CA ALA A 255 -13.16 7.05 -5.74
C ALA A 255 -13.13 6.64 -4.26
N ASP A 256 -12.35 7.40 -3.48
CA ASP A 256 -12.03 7.17 -2.07
C ASP A 256 -11.23 5.88 -1.79
N SER A 257 -10.71 5.79 -0.57
CA SER A 257 -9.92 4.63 -0.13
C SER A 257 -10.83 3.42 0.10
N VAL A 258 -10.28 2.22 -0.03
CA VAL A 258 -11.03 0.99 0.29
C VAL A 258 -11.48 0.96 1.76
N LYS A 259 -10.70 1.55 2.69
CA LYS A 259 -11.06 1.74 4.10
C LYS A 259 -12.37 2.52 4.27
N GLN A 260 -12.54 3.61 3.51
CA GLN A 260 -13.77 4.41 3.52
C GLN A 260 -14.99 3.53 3.16
N TRP A 261 -14.86 2.71 2.12
CA TRP A 261 -15.92 1.79 1.71
C TRP A 261 -16.16 0.68 2.73
N ILE A 262 -15.09 0.10 3.29
CA ILE A 262 -15.18 -0.94 4.33
C ILE A 262 -15.97 -0.40 5.53
N VAL A 263 -15.66 0.79 6.03
CA VAL A 263 -16.36 1.39 7.19
C VAL A 263 -17.85 1.61 6.92
N ALA A 264 -18.23 1.98 5.69
CA ALA A 264 -19.62 2.21 5.32
C ALA A 264 -20.43 0.95 4.96
N ALA A 265 -19.79 -0.13 4.49
CA ALA A 265 -20.49 -1.30 3.95
C ALA A 265 -21.29 -2.09 5.02
N ASP A 266 -22.46 -2.59 4.67
CA ASP A 266 -23.22 -3.51 5.54
C ASP A 266 -22.72 -4.95 5.40
N SER A 267 -22.15 -5.29 4.25
CA SER A 267 -21.59 -6.62 3.98
C SER A 267 -20.46 -6.51 2.98
N ILE A 268 -19.49 -7.42 3.07
CA ILE A 268 -18.25 -7.35 2.29
C ILE A 268 -17.94 -8.71 1.68
N SER A 269 -17.59 -8.70 0.41
CA SER A 269 -16.99 -9.83 -0.30
C SER A 269 -15.64 -9.42 -0.84
N ILE A 270 -14.69 -10.36 -0.89
CA ILE A 270 -13.32 -10.11 -1.31
C ILE A 270 -12.79 -11.31 -2.11
N TRP A 271 -11.99 -11.06 -3.14
CA TRP A 271 -11.28 -12.14 -3.83
C TRP A 271 -9.94 -12.42 -3.15
N MET A 272 -8.87 -11.72 -3.52
CA MET A 272 -7.52 -11.89 -2.96
C MET A 272 -6.85 -10.53 -2.77
N SER A 273 -7.16 -9.83 -1.68
CA SER A 273 -6.67 -8.48 -1.44
C SER A 273 -6.09 -8.32 -0.04
N THR A 274 -5.02 -7.54 0.08
CA THR A 274 -4.48 -7.13 1.38
C THR A 274 -5.49 -6.36 2.24
N ALA A 275 -6.55 -5.84 1.62
CA ALA A 275 -7.69 -5.23 2.31
C ALA A 275 -8.43 -6.17 3.27
N ILE A 276 -8.20 -7.49 3.22
CA ILE A 276 -8.70 -8.43 4.24
C ILE A 276 -8.29 -8.01 5.66
N ALA A 277 -7.08 -7.47 5.80
CA ALA A 277 -6.60 -6.93 7.08
C ALA A 277 -7.38 -5.67 7.48
N GLU A 278 -7.72 -4.81 6.53
CA GLU A 278 -8.53 -3.61 6.78
C GLU A 278 -9.95 -3.98 7.20
N VAL A 279 -10.55 -5.03 6.62
CA VAL A 279 -11.86 -5.53 7.06
C VAL A 279 -11.81 -5.97 8.53
N TYR A 280 -10.81 -6.78 8.89
CA TYR A 280 -10.61 -7.25 10.26
C TYR A 280 -10.38 -6.09 11.24
N MET A 281 -9.49 -5.16 10.90
CA MET A 281 -9.13 -4.03 11.76
C MET A 281 -10.27 -3.02 11.91
N ALA A 282 -11.21 -2.97 10.96
CA ALA A 282 -12.46 -2.21 11.08
C ALA A 282 -13.50 -2.89 11.99
N GLY A 283 -13.19 -4.05 12.57
CA GLY A 283 -14.14 -4.84 13.37
C GLY A 283 -15.26 -5.46 12.54
N LYS A 284 -15.04 -5.65 11.23
CA LYS A 284 -16.03 -6.22 10.30
C LYS A 284 -15.63 -7.62 9.86
N SER A 285 -16.58 -8.27 9.18
CA SER A 285 -16.40 -9.56 8.56
C SER A 285 -16.69 -9.53 7.07
N CYS A 286 -16.31 -10.60 6.37
CA CYS A 286 -16.50 -10.72 4.93
C CYS A 286 -16.55 -12.18 4.48
N HIS A 287 -16.94 -12.38 3.23
CA HIS A 287 -16.81 -13.65 2.53
C HIS A 287 -15.68 -13.59 1.51
N ILE A 288 -14.83 -14.62 1.49
CA ILE A 288 -13.80 -14.75 0.46
C ILE A 288 -14.40 -15.52 -0.70
N LEU A 289 -14.63 -14.84 -1.83
CA LEU A 289 -15.10 -15.47 -3.05
C LEU A 289 -13.91 -16.12 -3.74
N ARG A 290 -14.01 -17.42 -4.04
CA ARG A 290 -13.03 -18.23 -4.76
C ARG A 290 -13.76 -19.12 -5.78
N PRO A 291 -14.41 -18.53 -6.80
CA PRO A 291 -15.06 -19.31 -7.86
C PRO A 291 -14.09 -20.26 -8.58
N VAL A 292 -12.81 -19.87 -8.64
CA VAL A 292 -11.70 -20.69 -9.14
C VAL A 292 -10.59 -20.70 -8.08
N PRO A 293 -9.93 -21.85 -7.86
CA PRO A 293 -8.72 -21.91 -7.04
C PRO A 293 -7.63 -20.99 -7.58
N ILE A 294 -6.81 -20.42 -6.68
CA ILE A 294 -5.64 -19.64 -7.04
C ILE A 294 -4.40 -20.52 -6.86
N GLU A 295 -3.44 -20.39 -7.77
CA GLU A 295 -2.17 -21.10 -7.69
C GLU A 295 -1.36 -20.61 -6.47
N HIS A 296 -0.75 -21.52 -5.73
CA HIS A 296 -0.15 -21.23 -4.42
C HIS A 296 0.95 -20.15 -4.47
N GLU A 297 1.67 -20.05 -5.58
CA GLU A 297 2.71 -19.05 -5.81
C GLU A 297 2.17 -17.61 -5.73
N TYR A 298 0.86 -17.43 -5.96
CA TYR A 298 0.19 -16.13 -5.98
C TYR A 298 -0.78 -15.93 -4.83
N ASP A 299 -1.15 -16.97 -4.08
CA ASP A 299 -2.08 -16.89 -2.96
C ASP A 299 -1.33 -16.49 -1.67
N PRO A 300 -1.57 -15.30 -1.10
CA PRO A 300 -0.86 -14.87 0.09
C PRO A 300 -1.10 -15.84 1.25
N VAL A 301 -0.06 -16.12 2.03
CA VAL A 301 -0.09 -17.09 3.15
C VAL A 301 -1.16 -16.81 4.19
N ILE A 302 -1.63 -15.56 4.30
CA ILE A 302 -2.73 -15.20 5.22
C ILE A 302 -4.04 -15.90 4.87
N TYR A 303 -4.26 -16.22 3.58
CA TYR A 303 -5.46 -16.87 3.09
C TYR A 303 -5.42 -18.38 3.29
N LYS A 304 -4.26 -18.96 3.58
CA LYS A 304 -4.10 -20.40 3.74
C LYS A 304 -5.03 -20.94 4.83
N GLY A 305 -5.92 -21.85 4.44
CA GLY A 305 -6.90 -22.46 5.34
C GLY A 305 -8.12 -21.59 5.65
N ALA A 306 -8.30 -20.46 4.94
CA ALA A 306 -9.48 -19.62 5.10
C ALA A 306 -10.76 -20.30 4.60
N ARG A 307 -11.91 -19.80 5.08
CA ARG A 307 -13.23 -20.23 4.60
C ARG A 307 -13.56 -19.54 3.28
N TYR A 308 -13.78 -20.35 2.25
CA TYR A 308 -14.04 -19.90 0.89
C TYR A 308 -15.48 -20.15 0.45
N VAL A 309 -16.01 -19.23 -0.36
CA VAL A 309 -17.25 -19.36 -1.11
C VAL A 309 -16.89 -19.68 -2.56
N THR A 310 -17.24 -20.87 -3.01
CA THR A 310 -16.75 -21.46 -4.27
C THR A 310 -17.87 -21.73 -5.28
N THR A 311 -19.13 -21.69 -4.85
CA THR A 311 -20.31 -21.89 -5.70
C THR A 311 -21.30 -20.73 -5.60
N TYR A 312 -22.20 -20.63 -6.58
CA TYR A 312 -23.26 -19.61 -6.56
C TYR A 312 -24.22 -19.82 -5.37
N GLU A 313 -24.52 -21.07 -5.04
CA GLU A 313 -25.40 -21.44 -3.92
C GLU A 313 -24.77 -21.05 -2.57
N GLU A 314 -23.45 -21.24 -2.42
CA GLU A 314 -22.73 -20.74 -1.25
C GLU A 314 -22.71 -19.21 -1.21
N PHE A 315 -22.61 -18.54 -2.37
CA PHE A 315 -22.64 -17.09 -2.46
C PHE A 315 -23.99 -16.51 -2.02
N THR A 316 -25.10 -17.07 -2.49
CA THR A 316 -26.43 -16.62 -2.06
C THR A 316 -26.66 -16.87 -0.58
N ALA A 317 -26.21 -18.01 -0.04
CA ALA A 317 -26.27 -18.30 1.39
C ALA A 317 -25.43 -17.30 2.20
N ALA A 318 -24.20 -17.02 1.77
CA ALA A 318 -23.31 -16.06 2.38
C ALA A 318 -23.92 -14.64 2.41
N MET A 319 -24.53 -14.19 1.31
CA MET A 319 -25.16 -12.88 1.21
C MET A 319 -26.35 -12.68 2.16
N ALA A 320 -26.98 -13.78 2.60
CA ALA A 320 -28.06 -13.79 3.59
C ALA A 320 -27.55 -13.77 5.05
N GLU A 321 -26.27 -14.02 5.30
CA GLU A 321 -25.67 -13.89 6.64
C GLU A 321 -25.51 -12.39 6.98
N ASN A 322 -25.98 -11.99 8.17
CA ASN A 322 -25.81 -10.61 8.66
C ASN A 322 -24.45 -10.42 9.33
N ASP A 323 -24.06 -11.37 10.19
CA ASP A 323 -22.83 -11.32 10.98
C ASP A 323 -22.00 -12.61 10.78
N PRO A 324 -21.43 -12.81 9.58
CA PRO A 324 -20.63 -14.00 9.32
C PRO A 324 -19.37 -14.01 10.21
N PRO A 325 -18.87 -15.17 10.66
CA PRO A 325 -17.57 -15.23 11.32
C PRO A 325 -16.47 -14.81 10.34
N PHE A 326 -15.42 -14.15 10.85
CA PHE A 326 -14.30 -13.75 10.00
C PHE A 326 -13.68 -14.99 9.33
N PRO A 327 -13.38 -14.97 8.02
CA PRO A 327 -13.08 -16.19 7.28
C PRO A 327 -11.64 -16.70 7.50
N ILE A 328 -10.81 -15.97 8.24
CA ILE A 328 -9.43 -16.35 8.58
C ILE A 328 -9.32 -16.49 10.09
N GLU A 329 -8.62 -17.52 10.56
CA GLU A 329 -8.38 -17.73 11.98
C GLU A 329 -7.67 -16.52 12.62
N ARG A 330 -8.11 -16.16 13.82
CA ARG A 330 -7.65 -14.97 14.54
C ARG A 330 -6.13 -14.96 14.71
N GLU A 331 -5.55 -16.08 15.09
CA GLU A 331 -4.10 -16.24 15.32
C GLU A 331 -3.28 -16.12 14.02
N VAL A 332 -3.91 -16.31 12.85
CA VAL A 332 -3.26 -16.10 11.56
C VAL A 332 -3.18 -14.61 11.26
N ILE A 333 -4.32 -13.91 11.27
CA ILE A 333 -4.36 -12.49 10.95
C ILE A 333 -3.60 -11.65 11.98
N GLU A 334 -3.76 -11.91 13.28
CA GLU A 334 -3.05 -11.22 14.35
C GLU A 334 -1.55 -11.55 14.40
N GLY A 335 -1.15 -12.67 13.77
CA GLY A 335 0.25 -13.02 13.57
C GLY A 335 0.97 -12.09 12.58
N TYR A 336 0.25 -11.65 11.54
CA TYR A 336 0.75 -10.71 10.51
C TYR A 336 0.46 -9.25 10.85
N PHE A 337 -0.62 -8.97 11.57
CA PHE A 337 -1.02 -7.63 11.99
C PHE A 337 -1.19 -7.57 13.51
N ASP A 338 -0.23 -6.99 14.21
CA ASP A 338 -0.19 -6.98 15.66
C ASP A 338 -1.43 -6.28 16.26
N PRO A 339 -2.22 -6.95 17.11
CA PRO A 339 -3.50 -6.46 17.62
C PRO A 339 -3.36 -5.57 18.86
N SER A 340 -2.20 -4.94 19.06
CA SER A 340 -1.95 -4.16 20.29
C SER A 340 -3.03 -3.11 20.54
N PRO A 341 -3.43 -2.92 21.81
CA PRO A 341 -4.30 -1.83 22.18
C PRO A 341 -3.64 -0.45 22.00
N ILE A 342 -2.31 -0.38 21.81
CA ILE A 342 -1.62 0.87 21.49
C ILE A 342 -1.57 1.05 19.97
N PRO A 343 -2.05 2.19 19.41
CA PRO A 343 -1.96 2.48 17.99
C PRO A 343 -0.53 2.33 17.44
N ALA A 344 -0.41 1.81 16.22
CA ALA A 344 0.87 1.56 15.57
C ALA A 344 1.69 2.85 15.36
N TYR A 345 1.06 3.99 15.07
CA TYR A 345 1.73 5.28 14.88
C TYR A 345 2.46 5.75 16.14
N ARG A 346 1.92 5.46 17.34
CA ARG A 346 2.59 5.77 18.62
C ARG A 346 3.76 4.85 18.85
N ARG A 347 3.59 3.54 18.62
CA ARG A 347 4.68 2.56 18.76
C ARG A 347 5.81 2.80 17.75
N MET A 348 5.46 3.21 16.54
CA MET A 348 6.40 3.64 15.52
C MET A 348 7.13 4.91 15.98
N ALA A 349 6.42 5.90 16.51
CA ALA A 349 7.06 7.10 17.07
C ALA A 349 7.98 6.79 18.27
N ASP A 350 7.60 5.84 19.13
CA ASP A 350 8.45 5.35 20.24
C ASP A 350 9.74 4.69 19.70
N LEU A 351 9.62 3.87 18.65
CA LEU A 351 10.77 3.27 17.98
C LEU A 351 11.68 4.33 17.34
N LEU A 352 11.10 5.30 16.64
CA LEU A 352 11.84 6.37 15.99
C LEU A 352 12.56 7.26 17.01
N GLU A 353 11.90 7.56 18.13
CA GLU A 353 12.49 8.28 19.25
C GLU A 353 13.66 7.50 19.88
N ASP A 354 13.52 6.19 20.07
CA ASP A 354 14.59 5.32 20.54
C ASP A 354 15.81 5.34 19.59
N VAL A 355 15.55 5.17 18.29
CA VAL A 355 16.60 5.23 17.25
C VAL A 355 17.28 6.59 17.22
N TYR A 356 16.53 7.68 17.43
CA TYR A 356 17.08 9.03 17.51
C TYR A 356 17.98 9.22 18.75
N LYS A 357 17.52 8.84 19.93
CA LYS A 357 18.20 9.11 21.21
C LYS A 357 19.43 8.23 21.44
N ASN A 358 19.45 7.02 20.89
CA ASN A 358 20.49 6.03 21.14
C ASN A 358 21.52 5.96 20.01
N PRO A 359 22.71 5.35 20.25
CA PRO A 359 23.62 4.99 19.18
C PRO A 359 22.94 4.10 18.13
N PRO A 360 23.41 4.10 16.87
CA PRO A 360 22.87 3.20 15.85
C PRO A 360 22.90 1.75 16.32
N ARG A 361 21.82 1.00 16.06
CA ARG A 361 21.72 -0.44 16.40
C ARG A 361 22.73 -1.29 15.63
N ASP A 362 23.16 -0.79 14.47
CA ASP A 362 24.12 -1.42 13.58
C ASP A 362 24.74 -0.38 12.63
N GLU A 363 25.61 -0.84 11.73
CA GLU A 363 26.32 -0.01 10.75
C GLU A 363 25.93 -0.36 9.30
N PRO A 364 24.75 0.05 8.82
CA PRO A 364 24.31 -0.25 7.46
C PRO A 364 25.22 0.37 6.38
N MET A 365 25.94 1.45 6.70
CA MET A 365 26.96 2.03 5.81
C MET A 365 28.41 1.68 6.20
N GLY A 366 28.59 0.67 7.04
CA GLY A 366 29.89 0.13 7.45
C GLY A 366 30.48 -0.85 6.42
N GLU A 367 31.20 -1.86 6.91
CA GLU A 367 31.79 -2.91 6.07
C GLU A 367 30.73 -3.55 5.14
N GLY A 368 31.11 -3.79 3.87
CA GLY A 368 30.23 -4.32 2.83
C GLY A 368 29.48 -3.27 2.01
N PHE A 369 29.39 -2.01 2.46
CA PHE A 369 28.73 -0.93 1.73
C PHE A 369 29.74 -0.02 1.00
N LYS A 370 29.54 0.17 -0.31
CA LYS A 370 30.35 1.06 -1.16
C LYS A 370 29.48 2.22 -1.66
N PRO A 371 29.52 3.39 -1.00
CA PRO A 371 28.71 4.52 -1.43
C PRO A 371 29.15 5.04 -2.79
N HIS A 372 28.19 5.40 -3.64
CA HIS A 372 28.47 6.09 -4.89
C HIS A 372 27.44 7.19 -5.13
N PHE A 373 27.93 8.41 -5.35
CA PHE A 373 27.05 9.55 -5.57
C PHE A 373 26.60 9.60 -7.03
N ASN A 374 25.30 9.58 -7.27
CA ASN A 374 24.73 9.57 -8.61
C ASN A 374 24.50 11.01 -9.12
N LEU A 375 25.55 11.62 -9.66
CA LEU A 375 25.52 12.98 -10.22
C LEU A 375 24.50 13.11 -11.36
N LEU A 376 24.35 12.07 -12.18
CA LEU A 376 23.36 12.06 -13.26
C LEU A 376 21.94 12.16 -12.71
N LYS A 377 21.58 11.33 -11.73
CA LYS A 377 20.27 11.40 -11.04
C LYS A 377 20.07 12.76 -10.38
N PHE A 378 21.10 13.31 -9.73
CA PHE A 378 21.05 14.64 -9.13
C PHE A 378 20.64 15.72 -10.15
N CYS A 379 21.34 15.80 -11.28
CA CYS A 379 21.06 16.77 -12.34
C CYS A 379 19.73 16.50 -13.06
N ALA A 380 19.42 15.23 -13.34
CA ALA A 380 18.20 14.83 -14.04
C ALA A 380 16.94 15.20 -13.23
N LEU A 381 16.93 14.93 -11.92
CA LEU A 381 15.80 15.28 -11.05
C LEU A 381 15.63 16.80 -10.98
N ALA A 382 16.71 17.58 -10.85
CA ALA A 382 16.62 19.04 -10.87
C ALA A 382 16.00 19.57 -12.18
N GLY A 383 16.44 19.02 -13.33
CA GLY A 383 15.90 19.38 -14.65
C GLY A 383 14.44 18.99 -14.83
N VAL A 384 14.07 17.75 -14.52
CA VAL A 384 12.68 17.27 -14.67
C VAL A 384 11.71 18.03 -13.77
N HIS A 385 12.09 18.32 -12.53
CA HIS A 385 11.27 19.15 -11.63
C HIS A 385 11.16 20.61 -12.07
N PHE A 386 12.16 21.13 -12.79
CA PHE A 386 12.02 22.45 -13.44
C PHE A 386 10.98 22.40 -14.58
N LEU A 387 11.03 21.36 -15.41
CA LEU A 387 10.04 21.15 -16.48
C LEU A 387 8.62 20.98 -15.92
N TYR A 388 8.47 20.16 -14.87
CA TYR A 388 7.19 19.93 -14.20
C TYR A 388 6.55 21.23 -13.69
N ARG A 389 7.32 22.06 -12.98
CA ARG A 389 6.86 23.37 -12.49
C ARG A 389 6.49 24.35 -13.61
N ARG A 390 6.99 24.16 -14.83
CA ARG A 390 6.65 24.98 -16.01
C ARG A 390 5.53 24.38 -16.86
N GLY A 391 5.04 23.18 -16.53
CA GLY A 391 4.09 22.44 -17.36
C GLY A 391 4.67 22.02 -18.72
N TRP A 392 6.00 21.86 -18.81
CA TRP A 392 6.69 21.54 -20.06
C TRP A 392 6.89 20.03 -20.19
N GLU A 393 6.11 19.39 -21.05
CA GLU A 393 6.24 17.95 -21.30
C GLU A 393 7.61 17.59 -21.93
N PRO A 394 8.41 16.72 -21.30
CA PRO A 394 9.71 16.33 -21.84
C PRO A 394 9.67 15.76 -23.27
N ARG A 395 8.60 15.05 -23.64
CA ARG A 395 8.39 14.56 -25.01
C ARG A 395 8.35 15.67 -26.06
N ARG A 396 7.85 16.87 -25.69
CA ARG A 396 7.83 18.03 -26.58
C ARG A 396 9.15 18.78 -26.54
N VAL A 397 9.69 19.01 -25.34
CA VAL A 397 10.94 19.78 -25.15
C VAL A 397 12.13 19.08 -25.79
N PHE A 398 12.22 17.76 -25.65
CA PHE A 398 13.33 16.95 -26.17
C PHE A 398 12.95 16.12 -27.39
N GLY A 399 11.96 16.56 -28.18
CA GLY A 399 11.52 15.82 -29.38
C GLY A 399 12.64 15.53 -30.38
N PHE A 400 13.71 16.33 -30.37
CA PHE A 400 14.92 16.14 -31.17
C PHE A 400 15.83 14.99 -30.67
N CYS A 401 15.59 14.44 -29.48
CA CYS A 401 16.35 13.34 -28.90
C CYS A 401 15.41 12.32 -28.22
N PRO A 402 14.84 11.36 -28.97
CA PRO A 402 13.87 10.41 -28.44
C PRO A 402 14.32 9.63 -27.18
N PRO A 403 15.59 9.18 -27.06
CA PRO A 403 16.05 8.53 -25.84
C PRO A 403 15.97 9.42 -24.59
N LEU A 404 16.38 10.68 -24.70
CA LEU A 404 16.32 11.66 -23.60
C LEU A 404 14.86 12.01 -23.28
N ALA A 405 14.04 12.24 -24.30
CA ALA A 405 12.61 12.50 -24.16
C ALA A 405 11.91 11.40 -23.37
N ASN A 406 12.12 10.14 -23.74
CA ASN A 406 11.50 8.99 -23.08
C ASN A 406 11.99 8.83 -21.63
N PHE A 407 13.29 8.98 -21.39
CA PHE A 407 13.86 8.93 -20.05
C PHE A 407 13.29 10.03 -19.14
N ALA A 408 13.33 11.28 -19.58
CA ALA A 408 12.82 12.42 -18.82
C ALA A 408 11.30 12.35 -18.62
N GLN A 409 10.54 11.89 -19.62
CA GLN A 409 9.09 11.72 -19.52
C GLN A 409 8.71 10.68 -18.47
N ARG A 410 9.47 9.58 -18.36
CA ARG A 410 9.22 8.57 -17.33
C ARG A 410 9.34 9.15 -15.92
N ILE A 411 10.43 9.90 -15.66
CA ILE A 411 10.63 10.58 -14.37
C ILE A 411 9.53 11.62 -14.14
N TYR A 412 9.19 12.42 -15.16
CA TYR A 412 8.11 13.42 -15.08
C TYR A 412 6.78 12.77 -14.67
N GLY A 413 6.45 11.62 -15.26
CA GLY A 413 5.23 10.88 -14.90
C GLY A 413 5.25 10.35 -13.46
N TYR A 414 6.41 9.95 -12.93
CA TYR A 414 6.53 9.59 -11.50
C TYR A 414 6.36 10.80 -10.59
N VAL A 415 6.99 11.94 -10.95
CA VAL A 415 6.84 13.20 -10.19
C VAL A 415 5.38 13.61 -10.16
N ASP A 416 4.69 13.59 -11.30
CA ASP A 416 3.28 13.94 -11.39
C ASP A 416 2.39 13.07 -10.51
N LYS A 417 2.56 11.74 -10.58
CA LYS A 417 1.78 10.78 -9.78
C LYS A 417 2.03 10.90 -8.28
N ALA A 418 3.24 11.30 -7.88
CA ALA A 418 3.64 11.38 -6.48
C ALA A 418 3.54 12.81 -5.90
N HIS A 419 3.19 13.80 -6.73
CA HIS A 419 3.09 15.19 -6.29
C HIS A 419 1.91 15.37 -5.35
N VAL A 420 2.14 16.06 -4.24
CA VAL A 420 1.11 16.48 -3.28
C VAL A 420 1.24 17.98 -3.12
N THR A 421 0.17 18.72 -3.41
CA THR A 421 0.20 20.18 -3.30
C THR A 421 0.15 20.63 -1.84
N PRO A 422 0.68 21.81 -1.49
CA PRO A 422 0.58 22.34 -0.13
C PRO A 422 -0.86 22.38 0.42
N GLU A 423 -1.84 22.63 -0.43
CA GLU A 423 -3.26 22.65 -0.06
C GLU A 423 -3.77 21.24 0.28
N GLN A 424 -3.36 20.22 -0.48
CA GLN A 424 -3.67 18.82 -0.17
C GLN A 424 -3.02 18.40 1.16
N VAL A 425 -1.77 18.79 1.40
CA VAL A 425 -1.09 18.53 2.69
C VAL A 425 -1.83 19.19 3.84
N ALA A 426 -2.21 20.47 3.69
CA ALA A 426 -2.97 21.19 4.71
C ALA A 426 -4.32 20.52 5.00
N ALA A 427 -5.08 20.16 3.96
CA ALA A 427 -6.36 19.48 4.11
C ALA A 427 -6.24 18.12 4.80
N MET A 428 -5.24 17.29 4.43
CA MET A 428 -4.98 16.03 5.12
C MET A 428 -4.52 16.25 6.56
N THR A 429 -3.69 17.27 6.79
CA THR A 429 -3.20 17.62 8.13
C THR A 429 -4.36 18.00 9.05
N ASP A 430 -5.24 18.88 8.58
CA ASP A 430 -6.40 19.35 9.37
C ASP A 430 -7.38 18.21 9.65
N ARG A 431 -7.52 17.26 8.72
CA ARG A 431 -8.33 16.05 8.90
C ARG A 431 -7.72 15.08 9.93
N ILE A 432 -6.39 14.90 9.95
CA ILE A 432 -5.71 13.95 10.84
C ILE A 432 -5.47 14.52 12.24
N ARG A 433 -5.15 15.82 12.35
CA ARG A 433 -4.73 16.46 13.61
C ARG A 433 -5.63 16.20 14.83
N PRO A 434 -6.97 16.18 14.73
CA PRO A 434 -7.85 15.90 15.88
C PRO A 434 -7.66 14.51 16.51
N TYR A 435 -7.07 13.58 15.76
CA TYR A 435 -6.86 12.19 16.15
C TYR A 435 -5.47 11.92 16.75
N VAL A 436 -4.55 12.89 16.63
CA VAL A 436 -3.20 12.81 17.21
C VAL A 436 -3.25 13.34 18.64
N ARG A 437 -3.43 12.43 19.61
CA ARG A 437 -3.53 12.78 21.04
C ARG A 437 -2.31 12.35 21.84
#